data_AF-A0A5C6VVT7-F1
#
_entry.id   AF-A0A5C6VVT7-F1
#
_cell.length_a   1.000
_cell.length_b   1.000
_cell.length_c   1.000
_cell.angle_alpha   90.00
_cell.angle_beta   90.00
_cell.angle_gamma   90.00
#
_symmetry.space_group_name_H-M   'P 1'
#
loop_
_entity.id
_entity.type
_entity.pdbx_description
1 polymer ?
#
loop_
_entity_poly.entity_id
_entity_poly.type
_entity_poly.pdbx_seq_one_letter_code
_entity_poly.pdbx_strand_id
1 'polypeptide(L)'
;MIHAHITTWVLGIILFFVAFSFFKSGKEKPFKIIHMVLRLFYVLILITGIVIVLGVYSLDGEYIAKIILGIWTIATMEMVLVKSKKGKPTRIYWIQFVVVLVLTILLGMRLPLGIFHF
;
A
#
# COMPACT_ATOMS: atom_id res chain seq x y z
N MET A 1 15.06 10.03 -1.02
CA MET A 1 13.75 9.58 -1.54
C MET A 1 13.25 8.28 -0.89
N ILE A 2 14.13 7.33 -0.54
CA ILE A 2 13.73 6.07 0.11
C ILE A 2 12.98 6.30 1.43
N HIS A 3 13.44 7.21 2.31
CA HIS A 3 12.71 7.54 3.54
C HIS A 3 11.29 8.05 3.28
N ALA A 4 11.09 8.92 2.29
CA ALA A 4 9.76 9.42 1.93
C ALA A 4 8.85 8.28 1.41
N HIS A 5 9.39 7.34 0.64
CA HIS A 5 8.65 6.17 0.19
C HIS A 5 8.25 5.25 1.36
N ILE A 6 9.17 4.96 2.29
CA ILE A 6 8.87 4.17 3.49
C ILE A 6 7.82 4.87 4.37
N THR A 7 7.98 6.16 4.64
CA THR A 7 7.04 6.94 5.46
C THR A 7 5.65 6.97 4.85
N THR A 8 5.54 7.15 3.52
CA THR A 8 4.23 7.13 2.84
C THR A 8 3.57 5.76 2.87
N TRP A 9 4.34 4.67 2.79
CA TRP A 9 3.84 3.30 3.02
C TRP A 9 3.29 3.10 4.44
N VAL A 10 4.08 3.47 5.46
CA VAL A 10 3.68 3.33 6.87
C VAL A 10 2.40 4.11 7.15
N LEU A 11 2.35 5.38 6.74
CA LEU A 11 1.16 6.22 6.90
C LEU A 11 -0.03 5.68 6.09
N GLY A 12 0.18 5.20 4.87
CA GLY A 12 -0.87 4.57 4.05
C GLY A 12 -1.50 3.36 4.75
N ILE A 13 -0.69 2.47 5.32
CA ILE A 13 -1.18 1.30 6.05
C ILE A 13 -1.95 1.71 7.32
N ILE A 14 -1.43 2.68 8.08
CA ILE A 14 -2.13 3.20 9.28
C ILE A 14 -3.48 3.80 8.88
N LEU A 15 -3.50 4.67 7.87
CA LEU A 15 -4.73 5.30 7.38
C LEU A 15 -5.75 4.27 6.87
N PHE A 16 -5.30 3.18 6.24
CA PHE A 16 -6.15 2.08 5.83
C PHE A 16 -6.88 1.43 7.02
N PHE A 17 -6.15 1.09 8.09
CA PHE A 17 -6.78 0.53 9.30
C PHE A 17 -7.68 1.53 10.02
N VAL A 18 -7.31 2.82 10.07
CA VAL A 18 -8.14 3.89 10.64
C VAL A 18 -9.45 4.04 9.85
N ALA A 19 -9.37 4.08 8.51
CA ALA A 19 -10.55 4.13 7.65
C ALA A 19 -11.45 2.91 7.89
N PHE A 20 -10.87 1.71 7.93
CA PHE A 20 -11.62 0.48 8.17
C PHE A 20 -12.29 0.47 9.55
N SER A 21 -11.63 0.99 10.59
CA SER A 21 -12.20 1.13 11.93
C SER A 21 -13.39 2.10 11.96
N PHE A 22 -13.29 3.25 11.27
CA PHE A 22 -14.42 4.18 11.14
C PHE A 22 -15.59 3.58 10.38
N PHE A 23 -15.31 2.81 9.33
CA PHE A 23 -16.34 2.04 8.62
C PHE A 23 -17.05 1.05 9.56
N LYS A 24 -16.28 0.23 10.30
CA LYS A 24 -16.81 -0.73 11.30
C LYS A 24 -17.64 -0.06 12.39
N SER A 25 -17.30 1.18 12.76
CA SER A 25 -18.01 1.97 13.77
C SER A 25 -19.23 2.73 13.22
N GLY A 26 -19.58 2.58 11.94
CA GLY A 26 -20.70 3.32 11.31
C GLY A 26 -20.45 4.82 11.16
N LYS A 27 -19.21 5.30 11.34
CA LYS A 27 -18.86 6.73 11.29
C LYS A 27 -18.58 7.17 9.85
N GLU A 28 -19.64 7.40 9.08
CA GLU A 28 -19.55 7.68 7.63
C GLU A 28 -18.71 8.91 7.26
N LYS A 29 -18.90 10.03 7.99
CA LYS A 29 -18.17 11.29 7.73
C LYS A 29 -16.64 11.10 7.94
N PRO A 30 -16.16 10.63 9.12
CA PRO A 30 -14.74 10.31 9.31
C PRO A 30 -14.21 9.29 8.32
N PHE A 31 -14.96 8.22 8.03
CA PHE A 31 -14.56 7.23 7.03
C PHE A 31 -14.30 7.88 5.66
N LYS A 32 -15.22 8.72 5.17
CA LYS A 32 -15.07 9.39 3.87
C LYS A 32 -13.82 10.28 3.84
N ILE A 33 -13.55 11.04 4.90
CA ILE A 33 -12.38 11.92 4.99
C ILE A 33 -11.09 11.10 4.95
N ILE A 34 -10.96 10.12 5.85
CA ILE A 34 -9.74 9.30 5.91
C ILE A 34 -9.55 8.47 4.64
N HIS A 35 -10.64 7.98 4.04
CA HIS A 35 -10.57 7.27 2.75
C HIS A 35 -10.07 8.19 1.63
N MET A 36 -10.49 9.47 1.59
CA MET A 36 -9.94 10.44 0.64
C MET A 36 -8.44 10.72 0.87
N VAL A 37 -8.03 10.89 2.13
CA VAL A 37 -6.62 11.12 2.49
C VAL A 37 -5.77 9.91 2.12
N LEU A 38 -6.25 8.70 2.41
CA LEU A 38 -5.59 7.46 2.03
C LEU A 38 -5.33 7.37 0.52
N ARG A 39 -6.28 7.82 -0.31
CA ARG A 39 -6.07 7.87 -1.77
C ARG A 39 -4.98 8.85 -2.19
N LEU A 40 -4.82 9.97 -1.50
CA LEU A 40 -3.68 10.86 -1.72
C LEU A 40 -2.36 10.14 -1.38
N PHE A 41 -2.32 9.39 -0.28
CA PHE A 41 -1.15 8.59 0.10
C PHE A 41 -0.82 7.50 -0.93
N TYR A 42 -1.83 6.87 -1.55
CA TYR A 42 -1.58 5.94 -2.66
C TYR A 42 -0.82 6.61 -3.81
N VAL A 43 -1.23 7.82 -4.20
CA VAL A 43 -0.55 8.59 -5.24
C VAL A 43 0.88 8.92 -4.81
N LEU A 44 1.09 9.34 -3.56
CA LEU A 44 2.44 9.60 -3.03
C LEU A 44 3.33 8.35 -3.04
N ILE A 45 2.80 7.18 -2.67
CA ILE A 45 3.51 5.90 -2.73
C ILE A 45 3.92 5.59 -4.17
N LEU A 46 3.03 5.78 -5.14
CA LEU A 46 3.33 5.53 -6.56
C LEU A 46 4.38 6.50 -7.09
N ILE A 47 4.24 7.80 -6.85
CA ILE A 47 5.20 8.81 -7.32
C ILE A 47 6.58 8.57 -6.71
N THR A 48 6.66 8.37 -5.39
CA THR A 48 7.94 8.11 -4.73
C THR A 48 8.56 6.79 -5.17
N GLY A 49 7.73 5.77 -5.47
CA GLY A 49 8.17 4.51 -6.05
C GLY A 49 8.76 4.67 -7.45
N ILE A 50 8.10 5.43 -8.33
CA ILE A 50 8.59 5.74 -9.67
C ILE A 50 9.94 6.46 -9.60
N VAL A 51 10.08 7.45 -8.71
CA VAL A 51 11.36 8.16 -8.51
C VAL A 51 12.48 7.22 -8.09
N ILE A 52 12.20 6.23 -7.23
CA ILE A 52 13.19 5.22 -6.85
C ILE A 52 13.58 4.37 -8.07
N VAL A 53 12.60 3.90 -8.84
CA VAL A 53 12.80 3.05 -10.02
C VAL A 53 13.63 3.75 -11.10
N LEU A 54 13.41 5.05 -11.32
CA LEU A 54 14.20 5.86 -12.26
C LEU A 54 15.66 6.04 -11.83
N GLY A 55 15.96 5.88 -10.53
CA GLY A 55 17.32 5.91 -9.99
C GLY A 55 18.04 4.56 -10.04
N VAL A 56 17.37 3.47 -10.45
CA VAL A 56 17.98 2.14 -10.55
C VAL A 56 18.65 1.97 -11.90
N TYR A 57 19.92 1.55 -11.91
CA TYR A 57 20.71 1.35 -13.13
C TYR A 57 20.22 0.15 -13.97
N SER A 58 19.76 -0.92 -13.33
CA SER A 58 19.23 -2.11 -14.00
C SER A 58 17.95 -2.61 -13.33
N LEU A 59 16.89 -2.76 -14.14
CA LEU A 59 15.63 -3.35 -13.70
C LEU A 59 15.66 -4.86 -13.93
N ASP A 60 16.00 -5.60 -12.87
CA ASP A 60 15.86 -7.05 -12.87
C ASP A 60 14.40 -7.50 -12.58
N GLY A 61 14.17 -8.80 -12.69
CA GLY A 61 12.85 -9.39 -12.42
C GLY A 61 12.36 -9.18 -10.98
N GLU A 62 13.27 -9.03 -10.01
CA GLU A 62 12.90 -8.80 -8.61
C GLU A 62 12.39 -7.36 -8.39
N TYR A 63 13.00 -6.36 -9.05
CA TYR A 63 12.48 -4.99 -9.05
C TYR A 63 11.09 -4.89 -9.70
N ILE A 64 10.89 -5.55 -10.84
CA ILE A 64 9.58 -5.57 -11.51
C ILE A 64 8.53 -6.25 -10.63
N ALA A 65 8.87 -7.39 -10.01
CA ALA A 65 7.99 -8.07 -9.07
C ALA A 65 7.60 -7.18 -7.89
N LYS A 66 8.55 -6.42 -7.32
CA LYS A 66 8.28 -5.48 -6.22
C LYS A 66 7.32 -4.37 -6.62
N ILE A 67 7.45 -3.82 -7.83
CA ILE A 67 6.54 -2.80 -8.35
C ILE A 67 5.12 -3.37 -8.47
N ILE A 68 4.98 -4.56 -9.06
CA ILE A 68 3.68 -5.23 -9.23
C ILE A 68 3.05 -5.52 -7.87
N LEU A 69 3.81 -6.10 -6.93
CA LEU A 69 3.31 -6.41 -5.59
C LEU A 69 2.91 -5.13 -4.84
N GLY A 70 3.68 -4.05 -4.94
CA GLY A 70 3.33 -2.75 -4.35
C GLY A 70 2.01 -2.19 -4.87
N ILE A 71 1.82 -2.17 -6.20
CA ILE A 71 0.58 -1.73 -6.83
C ILE A 71 -0.59 -2.63 -6.40
N TRP A 72 -0.36 -3.94 -6.32
CA TRP A 72 -1.37 -4.90 -5.90
C TRP A 72 -1.78 -4.72 -4.44
N THR A 73 -0.84 -4.42 -3.54
CA THR A 73 -1.15 -4.07 -2.14
C THR A 73 -2.08 -2.85 -2.07
N ILE A 74 -1.81 -1.79 -2.84
CA ILE A 74 -2.68 -0.60 -2.90
C ILE A 74 -4.08 -0.97 -3.41
N ALA A 75 -4.15 -1.77 -4.48
CA ALA A 75 -5.42 -2.22 -5.05
C ALA A 75 -6.23 -3.02 -4.02
N THR A 76 -5.62 -3.97 -3.31
CA THR A 76 -6.33 -4.77 -2.30
C THR A 76 -6.85 -3.93 -1.13
N MET A 77 -6.08 -2.93 -0.65
CA MET A 77 -6.57 -1.98 0.37
C MET A 77 -7.81 -1.21 -0.10
N GLU A 78 -7.77 -0.64 -1.32
CA GLU A 78 -8.92 0.08 -1.87
C GLU A 78 -10.13 -0.83 -2.06
N MET A 79 -9.91 -2.06 -2.54
CA MET A 79 -10.98 -3.03 -2.75
C MET A 79 -11.64 -3.46 -1.45
N VAL A 80 -10.88 -3.60 -0.35
CA VAL A 80 -11.44 -3.85 0.98
C VAL A 80 -12.41 -2.72 1.37
N LEU A 81 -11.98 -1.45 1.29
CA LEU A 81 -12.80 -0.32 1.74
C LEU A 81 -14.03 -0.11 0.83
N VAL A 82 -13.86 -0.16 -0.49
CA VAL A 82 -14.95 0.04 -1.46
C VAL A 82 -15.99 -1.07 -1.37
N LYS A 83 -15.57 -2.34 -1.24
CA LYS A 83 -16.52 -3.45 -1.10
C LYS A 83 -17.19 -3.46 0.25
N SER A 84 -16.48 -3.08 1.32
CA SER A 84 -17.07 -2.88 2.64
C SER A 84 -18.23 -1.87 2.56
N LYS A 85 -18.01 -0.71 1.94
CA LYS A 85 -19.06 0.31 1.71
C LYS A 85 -20.24 -0.22 0.90
N LYS A 86 -20.00 -1.13 -0.05
CA LYS A 86 -21.03 -1.75 -0.90
C LYS A 86 -21.72 -2.95 -0.24
N GLY A 87 -21.43 -3.27 1.02
CA GLY A 87 -21.98 -4.46 1.70
C GLY A 87 -21.56 -5.79 1.07
N LYS A 88 -20.49 -5.81 0.27
CA LYS A 88 -20.01 -7.00 -0.43
C LYS A 88 -18.98 -7.76 0.42
N PRO A 89 -18.84 -9.08 0.24
CA PRO A 89 -17.83 -9.86 0.96
C PRO A 89 -16.41 -9.36 0.64
N THR A 90 -15.62 -9.15 1.69
CA THR A 90 -14.23 -8.62 1.62
C THR A 90 -13.17 -9.63 2.03
N ARG A 91 -13.57 -10.83 2.49
CA ARG A 91 -12.66 -11.86 3.03
C ARG A 91 -11.49 -12.17 2.10
N ILE A 92 -11.78 -12.34 0.81
CA ILE A 92 -10.74 -12.66 -0.18
C ILE A 92 -9.72 -11.52 -0.37
N TYR A 93 -10.17 -10.26 -0.29
CA TYR A 93 -9.28 -9.10 -0.43
C TYR A 93 -8.44 -8.88 0.81
N TRP A 94 -8.95 -9.21 1.99
CA TRP A 94 -8.15 -9.24 3.22
C TRP A 94 -7.03 -10.27 3.16
N ILE A 95 -7.34 -11.49 2.69
CA ILE A 95 -6.32 -12.54 2.51
C ILE A 95 -5.26 -12.07 1.50
N GLN A 96 -5.68 -11.56 0.34
CA GLN A 96 -4.75 -11.04 -0.67
C GLN A 96 -3.90 -9.88 -0.12
N PHE A 97 -4.50 -8.95 0.62
CA PHE A 97 -3.78 -7.84 1.24
C PHE A 97 -2.67 -8.32 2.17
N VAL A 98 -2.97 -9.24 3.08
CA VAL A 98 -1.97 -9.77 4.03
C VAL A 98 -0.86 -10.52 3.29
N VAL A 99 -1.22 -11.42 2.36
CA VAL A 99 -0.25 -12.20 1.59
C VAL A 99 0.67 -11.29 0.78
N VAL A 100 0.10 -10.34 0.02
CA VAL A 100 0.87 -9.47 -0.87
C VAL A 100 1.70 -8.48 -0.06
N LEU A 101 1.18 -7.93 1.04
CA LEU A 101 1.95 -7.04 1.91
C LEU A 101 3.19 -7.75 2.48
N VAL A 102 3.05 -8.99 2.95
CA VAL A 102 4.18 -9.79 3.44
C VAL A 102 5.20 -10.03 2.33
N LEU A 103 4.75 -10.44 1.13
CA LEU A 103 5.64 -10.64 -0.02
C LEU A 103 6.37 -9.35 -0.42
N THR A 104 5.68 -8.21 -0.44
CA THR A 104 6.27 -6.90 -0.74
C THR A 104 7.36 -6.52 0.26
N ILE A 105 7.14 -6.77 1.56
CA ILE A 105 8.13 -6.49 2.61
C ILE A 105 9.33 -7.43 2.47
N LEU A 106 9.12 -8.74 2.34
CA LEU A 106 10.20 -9.72 2.22
C LEU A 106 11.08 -9.47 0.99
N LEU A 107 10.46 -9.22 -0.18
CA LEU A 107 11.18 -8.86 -1.39
C LEU A 107 11.87 -7.50 -1.23
N GLY A 108 11.24 -6.57 -0.53
CA GLY A 108 11.82 -5.27 -0.23
C GLY A 108 13.06 -5.33 0.67
N MET A 109 13.16 -6.31 1.55
CA MET A 109 14.32 -6.56 2.40
C MET A 109 15.48 -7.22 1.64
N ARG A 110 15.18 -8.05 0.63
CA ARG A 110 16.20 -8.76 -0.18
C ARG A 110 16.91 -7.87 -1.19
N LEU A 111 16.24 -6.84 -1.72
CA LEU A 111 16.81 -5.98 -2.75
C LEU A 111 17.93 -5.08 -2.19
N PRO A 112 18.99 -4.78 -2.97
CA PRO A 112 20.14 -4.00 -2.52
C PRO A 112 19.80 -2.54 -2.17
N LEU A 113 18.67 -2.01 -2.64
CA LEU A 113 18.10 -0.71 -2.21
C LEU A 113 17.08 -0.84 -1.07
N GLY A 114 17.15 -1.94 -0.31
CA GLY A 114 16.28 -2.29 0.81
C GLY A 114 16.69 -1.64 2.14
N ILE A 115 15.87 -1.86 3.17
CA ILE A 115 15.97 -1.23 4.51
C ILE A 115 17.29 -1.56 5.25
N PHE A 116 18.09 -2.52 4.78
CA PHE A 116 19.33 -2.96 5.44
C PHE A 116 20.63 -2.50 4.76
N HIS A 117 20.54 -1.84 3.61
CA HIS A 117 21.69 -1.19 2.97
C HIS A 117 21.62 0.31 3.21
N PHE A 118 21.80 0.68 4.49
CA PHE A 118 22.18 2.03 4.91
C PHE A 118 23.68 2.06 5.16
#